data_AF-A0A958T3A9-F1
#
_entry.id   AF-A0A958T3A9-F1
#
_cell.length_a   1.000
_cell.length_b   1.000
_cell.length_c   1.000
_cell.angle_alpha   90.00
_cell.angle_beta   90.00
_cell.angle_gamma   90.00
#
_symmetry.space_group_name_H-M   'P 1'
#
loop_
_entity.id
_entity.type
_entity.pdbx_description
1 polymer ?
#
loop_
_entity_poly.entity_id
_entity_poly.type
_entity_poly.pdbx_seq_one_letter_code
_entity_poly.pdbx_strand_id
1 'polypeptide(L)'
;GYRFVITIDSDGQHFPEDIPVFLEAFEAEKEDKLLLIGARNMTQDGVPKKSSFGNNFSNFWYWVETGIKLSDTQSSFRLYPVQSLKDLTFYTRKCEFEIEVIVRAAWNDVVVKNVPIQVHYDQEDRISHFRPFKDFTRISILNTCLVTITFLYIKPLNFLKSLKRKGFRRFLTEDFLHNHDSPRKKALSIALGIFIGLSPLWGFHTLLVIFLAMVLRLNKVIAFAFSNISIPPMIPFILYASTLMGNFVLGQQMEYSFSDFTQNFEFYKNLRTYIIGSFSLAIIAAVCFGILGYITFKIFNRIQPALKNG
;
A
#
# COMPACT_ATOMS: atom_id res chain seq x y z
N GLY A 1 -10.31 -4.62 36.97
CA GLY A 1 -10.73 -3.68 35.92
C GLY A 1 -11.56 -4.42 34.87
N TYR A 2 -12.29 -3.69 34.02
CA TYR A 2 -13.13 -4.28 32.96
C TYR A 2 -12.31 -4.73 31.74
N ARG A 3 -12.74 -5.79 31.05
CA ARG A 3 -12.10 -6.29 29.80
C ARG A 3 -12.55 -5.50 28.57
N PHE A 4 -13.83 -5.16 28.53
CA PHE A 4 -14.48 -4.42 27.46
C PHE A 4 -15.30 -3.27 28.04
N VAL A 5 -15.48 -2.22 27.24
CA VAL A 5 -16.32 -1.05 27.57
C VAL A 5 -17.17 -0.73 26.35
N ILE A 6 -18.45 -0.44 26.58
CA ILE A 6 -19.33 0.13 25.55
C ILE A 6 -19.48 1.62 25.82
N THR A 7 -19.34 2.43 24.78
CA THR A 7 -19.60 3.87 24.80
C THR A 7 -20.87 4.17 24.01
N ILE A 8 -21.65 5.13 24.49
CA ILE A 8 -22.85 5.65 23.82
C ILE A 8 -22.94 7.15 24.17
N ASP A 9 -23.31 7.97 23.20
CA ASP A 9 -23.51 9.40 23.44
C ASP A 9 -24.82 9.63 24.20
N SER A 10 -24.82 10.63 25.08
CA SER A 10 -25.98 10.98 25.91
C SER A 10 -26.94 11.96 25.25
N ASP A 11 -26.80 12.21 23.94
CA ASP A 11 -27.58 13.21 23.18
C ASP A 11 -28.92 12.66 22.66
N GLY A 12 -29.22 11.39 22.91
CA GLY A 12 -30.47 10.74 22.52
C GLY A 12 -30.54 10.30 21.05
N GLN A 13 -29.46 10.45 20.26
CA GLN A 13 -29.45 9.97 18.87
C GLN A 13 -29.30 8.45 18.78
N HIS A 14 -28.63 7.84 19.73
CA HIS A 14 -28.40 6.39 19.79
C HIS A 14 -29.40 5.70 20.69
N PHE A 15 -29.95 4.58 20.23
CA PHE A 15 -30.89 3.75 20.98
C PHE A 15 -30.13 2.76 21.88
N PRO A 16 -30.24 2.84 23.21
CA PRO A 16 -29.62 1.87 24.12
C PRO A 16 -30.09 0.42 23.87
N GLU A 17 -31.24 0.25 23.23
CA GLU A 17 -31.79 -1.04 22.81
C GLU A 17 -30.91 -1.77 21.79
N ASP A 18 -29.95 -1.09 21.15
CA ASP A 18 -28.97 -1.71 20.26
C ASP A 18 -27.75 -2.29 21.01
N ILE A 19 -27.59 -2.07 22.33
CA ILE A 19 -26.49 -2.67 23.12
C ILE A 19 -26.41 -4.20 22.96
N PRO A 20 -27.53 -4.97 23.03
CA PRO A 20 -27.52 -6.42 22.77
C PRO A 20 -26.90 -6.82 21.42
N VAL A 21 -27.06 -6.01 20.37
CA VAL A 21 -26.48 -6.28 19.03
C VAL A 21 -24.95 -6.35 19.10
N PHE A 22 -24.32 -5.50 19.92
CA PHE A 22 -22.87 -5.55 20.15
C PHE A 22 -22.46 -6.82 20.88
N LEU A 23 -23.26 -7.29 21.84
CA LEU A 23 -22.97 -8.49 22.62
C LEU A 23 -23.10 -9.74 21.75
N GLU A 24 -24.16 -9.85 20.96
CA GLU A 24 -24.36 -10.95 20.02
C GLU A 24 -23.21 -11.02 18.99
N ALA A 25 -22.82 -9.88 18.42
CA ALA A 25 -21.70 -9.81 17.49
C ALA A 25 -20.36 -10.17 18.16
N PHE A 26 -20.17 -9.79 19.42
CA PHE A 26 -18.99 -10.14 20.20
C PHE A 26 -18.91 -11.65 20.47
N GLU A 27 -20.02 -12.27 20.89
CA GLU A 27 -20.10 -13.72 21.15
C GLU A 27 -19.89 -14.55 19.87
N ALA A 28 -20.37 -14.06 18.73
CA ALA A 28 -20.23 -14.74 17.44
C ALA A 28 -18.78 -14.79 16.94
N GLU A 29 -18.00 -13.73 17.15
CA GLU A 29 -16.66 -13.60 16.57
C GLU A 29 -15.60 -14.45 17.31
N LYS A 30 -15.82 -14.76 18.59
CA LYS A 30 -14.88 -15.53 19.46
C LYS A 30 -13.43 -14.98 19.47
N GLU A 31 -13.25 -13.69 19.18
CA GLU A 31 -11.96 -13.00 19.17
C GLU A 31 -11.76 -12.22 20.47
N ASP A 32 -10.64 -12.43 21.16
CA ASP A 32 -10.30 -11.69 22.39
C ASP A 32 -9.94 -10.22 22.13
N LYS A 33 -9.64 -9.85 20.87
CA LYS A 33 -9.26 -8.51 20.43
C LYS A 33 -10.24 -7.96 19.40
N LEU A 34 -11.41 -7.57 19.87
CA LEU A 34 -12.49 -7.08 19.00
C LEU A 34 -12.92 -5.66 19.39
N LEU A 35 -12.92 -4.76 18.40
CA LEU A 35 -13.51 -3.43 18.47
C LEU A 35 -14.70 -3.37 17.51
N LEU A 36 -15.89 -3.14 18.05
CA LEU A 36 -17.11 -3.02 17.26
C LEU A 36 -17.57 -1.57 17.21
N ILE A 37 -17.98 -1.13 16.03
CA ILE A 37 -18.48 0.22 15.77
C ILE A 37 -19.91 0.12 15.23
N GLY A 38 -20.87 0.75 15.90
CA GLY A 38 -22.23 0.84 15.41
C GLY A 38 -22.29 1.56 14.07
N ALA A 39 -22.69 0.88 13.00
CA ALA A 39 -22.87 1.45 11.69
C ALA A 39 -24.28 2.00 11.51
N ARG A 40 -24.36 3.30 11.35
CA ARG A 40 -25.61 4.00 11.04
C ARG A 40 -25.94 3.83 9.57
N ASN A 41 -27.22 3.78 9.24
CA ASN A 41 -27.65 3.82 7.86
C ASN A 41 -27.52 5.25 7.29
N MET A 42 -26.35 5.59 6.77
CA MET A 42 -26.05 6.92 6.21
C MET A 42 -26.76 7.21 4.88
N THR A 43 -27.57 6.28 4.37
CA THR A 43 -28.40 6.42 3.17
C THR A 43 -29.89 6.61 3.47
N GLN A 44 -30.30 6.56 4.74
CA GLN A 44 -31.70 6.77 5.12
C GLN A 44 -32.13 8.22 4.96
N ASP A 45 -33.44 8.41 4.75
CA ASP A 45 -34.05 9.73 4.68
C ASP A 45 -33.85 10.51 6.00
N GLY A 46 -33.59 11.82 5.89
CA GLY A 46 -33.34 12.69 7.04
C GLY A 46 -31.86 12.90 7.39
N VAL A 47 -30.92 12.10 6.85
CA VAL A 47 -29.48 12.29 7.09
C VAL A 47 -28.98 13.59 6.41
N PRO A 48 -28.35 14.52 7.15
CA PRO A 48 -27.77 15.70 6.53
C PRO A 48 -26.64 15.34 5.54
N LYS A 49 -26.70 15.87 4.30
CA LYS A 49 -25.69 15.60 3.26
C LYS A 49 -24.25 15.85 3.71
N LYS A 50 -24.01 16.89 4.51
CA LYS A 50 -22.69 17.20 5.09
C LYS A 50 -22.18 16.07 6.02
N SER A 51 -23.09 15.45 6.77
CA SER A 51 -22.79 14.33 7.67
C SER A 51 -22.41 13.08 6.87
N SER A 52 -23.18 12.76 5.81
CA SER A 52 -22.87 11.65 4.91
C SER A 52 -21.52 11.84 4.20
N PHE A 53 -21.22 13.06 3.73
CA PHE A 53 -19.91 13.39 3.16
C PHE A 53 -18.77 13.19 4.17
N GLY A 54 -18.90 13.71 5.39
CA GLY A 54 -17.89 13.55 6.44
C GLY A 54 -17.64 12.08 6.81
N ASN A 55 -18.70 11.27 6.84
CA ASN A 55 -18.58 9.82 7.04
C ASN A 55 -17.82 9.14 5.92
N ASN A 56 -18.19 9.40 4.65
CA ASN A 56 -17.50 8.83 3.50
C ASN A 56 -16.03 9.25 3.45
N PHE A 57 -15.73 10.50 3.80
CA PHE A 57 -14.37 11.01 3.91
C PHE A 57 -13.57 10.24 4.97
N SER A 58 -14.15 10.04 6.16
CA SER A 58 -13.49 9.27 7.23
C SER A 58 -13.30 7.80 6.85
N ASN A 59 -14.31 7.16 6.25
CA ASN A 59 -14.23 5.76 5.81
C ASN A 59 -13.11 5.57 4.78
N PHE A 60 -12.97 6.52 3.85
CA PHE A 60 -11.90 6.51 2.85
C PHE A 60 -10.51 6.52 3.50
N TRP A 61 -10.25 7.46 4.42
CA TRP A 61 -8.95 7.56 5.08
C TRP A 61 -8.63 6.35 5.96
N TYR A 62 -9.62 5.88 6.73
CA TYR A 62 -9.47 4.65 7.50
C TYR A 62 -9.08 3.46 6.61
N TRP A 63 -9.72 3.32 5.44
CA TRP A 63 -9.39 2.27 4.48
C TRP A 63 -7.98 2.44 3.91
N VAL A 64 -7.54 3.66 3.60
CA VAL A 64 -6.17 3.92 3.15
C VAL A 64 -5.14 3.54 4.22
N GLU A 65 -5.40 3.91 5.47
CA GLU A 65 -4.47 3.76 6.59
C GLU A 65 -4.37 2.31 7.10
N THR A 66 -5.45 1.54 7.04
CA THR A 66 -5.52 0.18 7.58
C THR A 66 -5.61 -0.90 6.50
N GLY A 67 -6.24 -0.58 5.36
CA GLY A 67 -6.65 -1.53 4.33
C GLY A 67 -8.00 -2.19 4.57
N ILE A 68 -8.69 -1.85 5.68
CA ILE A 68 -9.97 -2.44 6.08
C ILE A 68 -11.10 -1.52 5.61
N LYS A 69 -12.14 -2.08 4.98
CA LYS A 69 -13.33 -1.32 4.58
C LYS A 69 -14.38 -1.38 5.67
N LEU A 70 -14.83 -0.21 6.09
CA LEU A 70 -15.94 -0.03 7.03
C LEU A 70 -16.99 0.89 6.41
N SER A 71 -18.23 0.68 6.80
CA SER A 71 -19.41 1.43 6.36
C SER A 71 -19.64 2.72 7.15
N ASP A 72 -19.22 2.74 8.42
CA ASP A 72 -19.27 3.93 9.28
C ASP A 72 -18.12 3.86 10.29
N THR A 73 -17.19 4.81 10.20
CA THR A 73 -16.09 4.95 11.16
C THR A 73 -16.32 6.12 12.12
N GLN A 74 -17.42 6.86 11.99
CA GLN A 74 -17.68 8.12 12.69
C GLN A 74 -18.69 7.96 13.83
N SER A 75 -19.37 6.83 13.95
CA SER A 75 -20.24 6.55 15.08
C SER A 75 -19.44 6.39 16.37
N SER A 76 -19.90 7.00 17.45
CA SER A 76 -19.35 6.94 18.82
C SER A 76 -19.90 5.77 19.63
N PHE A 77 -20.98 5.12 19.14
CA PHE A 77 -21.53 3.92 19.75
C PHE A 77 -20.63 2.72 19.44
N ARG A 78 -19.78 2.34 20.40
CA ARG A 78 -18.67 1.41 20.18
C ARG A 78 -18.46 0.48 21.36
N LEU A 79 -18.01 -0.73 21.07
CA LEU A 79 -17.45 -1.67 22.03
C LEU A 79 -15.93 -1.69 21.87
N TYR A 80 -15.21 -1.40 22.97
CA TYR A 80 -13.76 -1.30 23.01
C TYR A 80 -13.10 -2.44 23.80
N PRO A 81 -12.05 -3.08 23.28
CA PRO A 81 -11.26 -4.08 24.00
C PRO A 81 -10.20 -3.39 24.87
N VAL A 82 -10.57 -2.97 26.09
CA VAL A 82 -9.74 -2.15 26.99
C VAL A 82 -8.35 -2.75 27.19
N GLN A 83 -8.26 -4.07 27.41
CA GLN A 83 -6.98 -4.76 27.63
C GLN A 83 -6.05 -4.72 26.43
N SER A 84 -6.60 -4.67 25.21
CA SER A 84 -5.81 -4.59 23.97
C SER A 84 -5.38 -3.15 23.66
N LEU A 85 -6.13 -2.16 24.16
CA LEU A 85 -5.84 -0.75 23.91
C LEU A 85 -4.96 -0.09 24.98
N LYS A 86 -4.88 -0.67 26.20
CA LYS A 86 -4.17 -0.07 27.34
C LYS A 86 -2.69 0.23 27.07
N ASP A 87 -2.04 -0.58 26.25
CA ASP A 87 -0.60 -0.48 25.97
C ASP A 87 -0.31 0.38 24.73
N LEU A 88 -1.36 0.93 24.09
CA LEU A 88 -1.22 1.82 22.95
C LEU A 88 -1.05 3.26 23.39
N THR A 89 -0.18 3.98 22.69
CA THR A 89 -0.02 5.43 22.85
C THR A 89 -0.96 6.17 21.90
N PHE A 90 -1.80 7.02 22.46
CA PHE A 90 -2.68 7.94 21.72
C PHE A 90 -2.22 9.38 21.94
N TYR A 91 -2.28 10.20 20.90
CA TYR A 91 -1.77 11.57 20.91
C TYR A 91 -2.89 12.62 20.89
N THR A 92 -4.09 12.21 20.52
CA THR A 92 -5.24 13.09 20.34
C THR A 92 -6.28 12.93 21.44
N ARG A 93 -7.22 13.89 21.56
CA ARG A 93 -8.15 13.98 22.71
C ARG A 93 -9.60 14.35 22.39
N LYS A 94 -9.94 14.66 21.13
CA LYS A 94 -11.28 15.14 20.74
C LYS A 94 -11.84 14.29 19.59
N CYS A 95 -12.55 14.87 18.63
CA CYS A 95 -13.06 14.14 17.46
C CYS A 95 -11.95 13.37 16.72
N GLU A 96 -10.73 13.92 16.68
CA GLU A 96 -9.56 13.24 16.13
C GLU A 96 -9.19 11.93 16.86
N PHE A 97 -9.53 11.79 18.15
CA PHE A 97 -9.29 10.56 18.93
C PHE A 97 -10.15 9.40 18.45
N GLU A 98 -11.41 9.66 18.08
CA GLU A 98 -12.31 8.64 17.53
C GLU A 98 -11.75 8.00 16.26
N ILE A 99 -10.91 8.72 15.50
CA ILE A 99 -10.21 8.21 14.32
C ILE A 99 -8.91 7.51 14.74
N GLU A 100 -8.10 8.17 15.58
CA GLU A 100 -6.80 7.62 16.00
C GLU A 100 -6.94 6.25 16.67
N VAL A 101 -7.93 6.08 17.54
CA VAL A 101 -8.10 4.86 18.33
C VAL A 101 -8.37 3.64 17.44
N ILE A 102 -9.25 3.76 16.44
CA ILE A 102 -9.62 2.65 15.55
C ILE A 102 -8.50 2.29 14.58
N VAL A 103 -7.70 3.28 14.14
CA VAL A 103 -6.58 3.06 13.23
C VAL A 103 -5.44 2.36 13.97
N ARG A 104 -5.08 2.86 15.17
CA ARG A 104 -4.03 2.25 16.00
C ARG A 104 -4.42 0.87 16.50
N ALA A 105 -5.69 0.64 16.83
CA ALA A 105 -6.22 -0.67 17.16
C ALA A 105 -5.98 -1.65 16.00
N ALA A 106 -6.38 -1.28 14.77
CA ALA A 106 -6.18 -2.11 13.59
C ALA A 106 -4.70 -2.39 13.29
N TRP A 107 -3.81 -1.41 13.51
CA TRP A 107 -2.36 -1.63 13.37
C TRP A 107 -1.75 -2.56 14.42
N ASN A 108 -2.44 -2.77 15.55
CA ASN A 108 -2.03 -3.69 16.62
C ASN A 108 -2.80 -5.03 16.60
N ASP A 109 -3.22 -5.45 15.40
CA ASP A 109 -3.91 -6.72 15.18
C ASP A 109 -5.24 -6.85 15.99
N VAL A 110 -5.89 -5.72 16.32
CA VAL A 110 -7.27 -5.72 16.83
C VAL A 110 -8.23 -5.78 15.65
N VAL A 111 -9.17 -6.72 15.70
CA VAL A 111 -10.22 -6.86 14.69
C VAL A 111 -11.20 -5.69 14.86
N VAL A 112 -11.43 -4.92 13.80
CA VAL A 112 -12.37 -3.80 13.79
C VAL A 112 -13.51 -4.12 12.83
N LYS A 113 -14.76 -4.09 13.32
CA LYS A 113 -15.95 -4.39 12.52
C LYS A 113 -17.09 -3.42 12.78
N ASN A 114 -17.97 -3.33 11.79
CA ASN A 114 -19.25 -2.64 11.95
C ASN A 114 -20.36 -3.60 12.38
N VAL A 115 -21.26 -3.12 13.24
CA VAL A 115 -22.53 -3.76 13.58
C VAL A 115 -23.68 -2.80 13.25
N PRO A 116 -24.76 -3.23 12.59
CA PRO A 116 -25.84 -2.32 12.23
C PRO A 116 -26.54 -1.79 13.48
N ILE A 117 -26.74 -0.49 13.56
CA ILE A 117 -27.50 0.15 14.66
C ILE A 117 -28.53 1.14 14.10
N GLN A 118 -29.53 1.44 14.92
CA GLN A 118 -30.50 2.47 14.66
C GLN A 118 -29.96 3.82 15.14
N VAL A 119 -30.38 4.89 14.46
CA VAL A 119 -30.04 6.26 14.87
C VAL A 119 -31.21 7.17 14.57
N HIS A 120 -31.53 8.01 15.54
CA HIS A 120 -32.54 9.04 15.42
C HIS A 120 -31.90 10.37 15.00
N TYR A 121 -32.44 11.02 13.97
CA TYR A 121 -31.97 12.32 13.49
C TYR A 121 -33.09 13.36 13.62
N ASP A 122 -33.24 13.98 14.80
CA ASP A 122 -34.07 15.18 14.93
C ASP A 122 -33.31 16.41 14.44
N GLN A 123 -33.94 17.17 13.54
CA GLN A 123 -33.33 18.35 12.93
C GLN A 123 -33.45 19.61 13.80
N GLU A 124 -34.41 19.64 14.74
CA GLU A 124 -34.78 20.86 15.47
C GLU A 124 -33.86 21.14 16.67
N ASP A 125 -33.33 20.11 17.34
CA ASP A 125 -32.50 20.25 18.57
C ASP A 125 -31.03 19.84 18.40
N ARG A 126 -30.56 19.66 17.15
CA ARG A 126 -29.20 19.15 16.91
C ARG A 126 -28.11 20.19 17.12
N ILE A 127 -27.54 20.20 18.33
CA ILE A 127 -26.34 20.99 18.65
C ILE A 127 -25.09 20.20 18.25
N SER A 128 -24.51 20.53 17.09
CA SER A 128 -23.22 19.97 16.67
C SER A 128 -22.07 20.69 17.40
N HIS A 129 -21.34 19.98 18.25
CA HIS A 129 -20.10 20.48 18.86
C HIS A 129 -18.90 20.59 17.88
N PHE A 130 -19.06 20.12 16.64
CA PHE A 130 -18.03 20.17 15.60
C PHE A 130 -17.80 21.61 15.10
N ARG A 131 -16.56 22.09 15.19
CA ARG A 131 -16.15 23.41 14.67
C ARG A 131 -15.50 23.23 13.29
N PRO A 132 -16.17 23.64 12.19
CA PRO A 132 -15.83 23.24 10.84
C PRO A 132 -14.35 23.39 10.48
N PHE A 133 -13.75 24.56 10.68
CA PHE A 133 -12.37 24.78 10.28
C PHE A 133 -11.36 24.12 11.22
N LYS A 134 -11.51 24.33 12.53
CA LYS A 134 -10.52 23.89 13.53
C LYS A 134 -10.44 22.37 13.63
N ASP A 135 -11.59 21.72 13.68
CA ASP A 135 -11.64 20.28 13.88
C ASP A 135 -11.34 19.54 12.56
N PHE A 136 -11.73 20.08 11.40
CA PHE A 136 -11.30 19.57 10.09
C PHE A 136 -9.78 19.65 9.88
N THR A 137 -9.13 20.76 10.25
CA THR A 137 -7.67 20.90 10.16
C THR A 137 -6.96 19.88 11.05
N ARG A 138 -7.45 19.65 12.26
CA ARG A 138 -6.89 18.64 13.18
C ARG A 138 -6.99 17.23 12.62
N ILE A 139 -8.15 16.86 12.09
CA ILE A 139 -8.38 15.57 11.44
C ILE A 139 -7.45 15.43 10.22
N SER A 140 -7.29 16.49 9.43
CA SER A 140 -6.42 16.47 8.25
C SER A 140 -4.95 16.28 8.62
N ILE A 141 -4.46 16.96 9.67
CA ILE A 141 -3.10 16.76 10.19
C ILE A 141 -2.93 15.33 10.72
N LEU A 142 -3.90 14.82 11.49
CA LEU A 142 -3.86 13.47 12.02
C LEU A 142 -3.76 12.45 10.88
N ASN A 143 -4.64 12.49 9.89
CA ASN A 143 -4.63 11.55 8.76
C ASN A 143 -3.34 11.67 7.95
N THR A 144 -2.79 12.88 7.78
CA THR A 144 -1.48 13.06 7.13
C THR A 144 -0.37 12.31 7.89
N CYS A 145 -0.34 12.43 9.21
CA CYS A 145 0.60 11.69 10.05
C CYS A 145 0.36 10.17 10.00
N LEU A 146 -0.90 9.73 10.11
CA LEU A 146 -1.26 8.32 10.11
C LEU A 146 -0.90 7.66 8.78
N VAL A 147 -1.26 8.27 7.64
CA VAL A 147 -0.88 7.82 6.30
C VAL A 147 0.64 7.71 6.15
N THR A 148 1.36 8.73 6.62
CA THR A 148 2.83 8.72 6.59
C THR A 148 3.39 7.52 7.36
N ILE A 149 2.89 7.28 8.58
CA ILE A 149 3.28 6.12 9.40
C ILE A 149 2.87 4.80 8.74
N THR A 150 1.68 4.72 8.13
CA THR A 150 1.20 3.53 7.41
C THR A 150 2.19 3.11 6.34
N PHE A 151 2.57 4.04 5.46
CA PHE A 151 3.40 3.71 4.30
C PHE A 151 4.88 3.59 4.64
N LEU A 152 5.39 4.37 5.59
CA LEU A 152 6.82 4.35 5.93
C LEU A 152 7.18 3.29 6.97
N TYR A 153 6.24 2.87 7.83
CA TYR A 153 6.54 1.97 8.94
C TYR A 153 5.63 0.72 8.96
N ILE A 154 4.31 0.88 9.00
CA ILE A 154 3.38 -0.25 9.23
C ILE A 154 3.38 -1.24 8.07
N LYS A 155 3.18 -0.78 6.83
CA LYS A 155 3.16 -1.64 5.64
C LYS A 155 4.51 -2.34 5.41
N PRO A 156 5.68 -1.66 5.47
CA PRO A 156 6.98 -2.32 5.39
C PRO A 156 7.19 -3.36 6.50
N LEU A 157 6.85 -3.03 7.75
CA LEU A 157 7.01 -3.96 8.87
C LEU A 157 6.12 -5.20 8.69
N ASN A 158 4.86 -5.02 8.29
CA ASN A 158 3.93 -6.13 8.04
C ASN A 158 4.39 -6.99 6.86
N PHE A 159 4.95 -6.37 5.82
CA PHE A 159 5.58 -7.07 4.71
C PHE A 159 6.77 -7.93 5.19
N LEU A 160 7.69 -7.37 5.98
CA LEU A 160 8.82 -8.11 6.54
C LEU A 160 8.37 -9.25 7.48
N LYS A 161 7.37 -9.01 8.33
CA LYS A 161 6.75 -10.04 9.17
C LYS A 161 6.15 -11.16 8.30
N SER A 162 5.51 -10.82 7.18
CA SER A 162 4.94 -11.81 6.26
C SER A 162 6.03 -12.66 5.58
N LEU A 163 7.15 -12.05 5.18
CA LEU A 163 8.30 -12.73 4.61
C LEU A 163 8.91 -13.72 5.61
N LYS A 164 9.09 -13.30 6.87
CA LYS A 164 9.63 -14.15 7.93
C LYS A 164 8.70 -15.32 8.26
N ARG A 165 7.37 -15.09 8.32
CA ARG A 165 6.37 -16.13 8.63
C ARG A 165 6.23 -17.17 7.53
N LYS A 166 6.18 -16.75 6.26
CA LYS A 166 6.03 -17.69 5.12
C LYS A 166 7.34 -18.37 4.72
N GLY A 167 8.49 -17.76 5.00
CA GLY A 167 9.79 -18.16 4.50
C GLY A 167 10.03 -17.62 3.08
N PHE A 168 11.21 -17.03 2.85
CA PHE A 168 11.53 -16.31 1.61
C PHE A 168 11.32 -17.14 0.33
N ARG A 169 11.67 -18.44 0.36
CA ARG A 169 11.47 -19.35 -0.79
C ARG A 169 9.99 -19.56 -1.10
N ARG A 170 9.14 -19.74 -0.08
CA ARG A 170 7.70 -19.96 -0.27
C ARG A 170 7.01 -18.68 -0.72
N PHE A 171 7.42 -17.52 -0.17
CA PHE A 171 6.95 -16.22 -0.62
C PHE A 171 7.28 -15.96 -2.10
N LEU A 172 8.54 -16.15 -2.52
CA LEU A 172 8.89 -16.05 -3.94
C LEU A 172 8.12 -17.07 -4.78
N THR A 173 7.95 -18.30 -4.30
CA THR A 173 7.24 -19.32 -5.07
C THR A 173 5.76 -19.00 -5.24
N GLU A 174 5.07 -18.54 -4.19
CA GLU A 174 3.63 -18.25 -4.20
C GLU A 174 3.32 -16.88 -4.85
N ASP A 175 4.00 -15.82 -4.44
CA ASP A 175 3.67 -14.44 -4.83
C ASP A 175 4.39 -13.99 -6.12
N PHE A 176 5.54 -14.58 -6.47
CA PHE A 176 6.31 -14.26 -7.68
C PHE A 176 6.12 -15.30 -8.79
N LEU A 177 6.26 -16.60 -8.48
CA LEU A 177 6.18 -17.69 -9.47
C LEU A 177 4.75 -18.21 -9.70
N HIS A 178 3.96 -18.46 -8.66
CA HIS A 178 2.60 -19.02 -8.76
C HIS A 178 1.50 -17.98 -8.90
N ASN A 179 1.85 -16.70 -9.00
CA ASN A 179 0.89 -15.66 -9.34
C ASN A 179 0.17 -16.04 -10.65
N HIS A 180 -1.17 -16.03 -10.66
CA HIS A 180 -2.03 -16.44 -11.79
C HIS A 180 -1.88 -15.57 -13.05
N ASP A 181 -0.95 -14.62 -13.05
CA ASP A 181 -0.60 -13.81 -14.19
C ASP A 181 -0.08 -14.67 -15.35
N SER A 182 -0.54 -14.34 -16.56
CA SER A 182 -0.10 -15.01 -17.79
C SER A 182 1.42 -14.86 -18.00
N PRO A 183 2.09 -15.83 -18.66
CA PRO A 183 3.52 -15.73 -18.99
C PRO A 183 3.88 -14.44 -19.72
N ARG A 184 2.98 -13.94 -20.58
CA ARG A 184 3.14 -12.66 -21.28
C ARG A 184 3.20 -11.48 -20.30
N LYS A 185 2.29 -11.45 -19.32
CA LYS A 185 2.25 -10.37 -18.32
C LYS A 185 3.50 -10.36 -17.44
N LYS A 186 3.98 -11.55 -17.03
CA LYS A 186 5.24 -11.69 -16.28
C LYS A 186 6.44 -11.23 -17.13
N ALA A 187 6.51 -11.64 -18.38
CA ALA A 187 7.56 -11.22 -19.31
C ALA A 187 7.59 -9.70 -19.55
N LEU A 188 6.42 -9.07 -19.75
CA LEU A 188 6.30 -7.63 -19.90
C LEU A 188 6.69 -6.88 -18.61
N SER A 189 6.38 -7.44 -17.44
CA SER A 189 6.89 -6.92 -16.16
C SER A 189 8.41 -6.94 -16.08
N ILE A 190 9.04 -8.05 -16.49
CA ILE A 190 10.51 -8.16 -16.54
C ILE A 190 11.08 -7.09 -17.47
N ALA A 191 10.54 -6.99 -18.69
CA ALA A 191 10.98 -6.02 -19.69
C ALA A 191 10.86 -4.58 -19.16
N LEU A 192 9.72 -4.23 -18.55
CA LEU A 192 9.52 -2.92 -17.93
C LEU A 192 10.56 -2.66 -16.82
N GLY A 193 10.77 -3.64 -15.94
CA GLY A 193 11.76 -3.55 -14.86
C GLY A 193 13.15 -3.26 -15.40
N ILE A 194 13.65 -4.10 -16.32
CA ILE A 194 14.96 -3.94 -16.94
C ILE A 194 15.10 -2.61 -17.68
N PHE A 195 14.07 -2.20 -18.44
CA PHE A 195 14.07 -0.94 -19.17
C PHE A 195 14.25 0.24 -18.22
N ILE A 196 13.46 0.29 -17.13
CA ILE A 196 13.57 1.36 -16.15
C ILE A 196 14.90 1.27 -15.41
N GLY A 197 15.31 0.09 -14.96
CA GLY A 197 16.55 -0.09 -14.21
C GLY A 197 17.80 0.38 -14.95
N LEU A 198 17.90 0.14 -16.26
CA LEU A 198 19.04 0.56 -17.09
C LEU A 198 18.91 1.98 -17.67
N SER A 199 17.72 2.59 -17.58
CA SER A 199 17.51 3.96 -18.05
C SER A 199 18.26 4.98 -17.17
N PRO A 200 18.67 6.13 -17.74
CA PRO A 200 19.40 7.18 -17.00
C PRO A 200 18.48 8.02 -16.09
N LEU A 201 17.41 7.43 -15.54
CA LEU A 201 16.41 8.06 -14.67
C LEU A 201 16.75 7.83 -13.18
N TRP A 202 18.00 8.08 -12.82
CA TRP A 202 18.54 7.83 -11.49
C TRP A 202 17.72 8.53 -10.39
N GLY A 203 17.44 7.79 -9.31
CA GLY A 203 16.64 8.28 -8.18
C GLY A 203 15.13 8.15 -8.34
N PHE A 204 14.62 7.95 -9.55
CA PHE A 204 13.18 7.85 -9.82
C PHE A 204 12.72 6.44 -10.22
N HIS A 205 13.64 5.48 -10.37
CA HIS A 205 13.35 4.12 -10.86
C HIS A 205 12.21 3.43 -10.10
N THR A 206 12.22 3.47 -8.76
CA THR A 206 11.20 2.81 -7.92
C THR A 206 9.81 3.40 -8.13
N LEU A 207 9.69 4.73 -8.11
CA LEU A 207 8.40 5.39 -8.31
C LEU A 207 7.89 5.14 -9.72
N LEU A 208 8.76 5.28 -10.71
CA LEU A 208 8.41 5.18 -12.11
C LEU A 208 8.05 3.75 -12.53
N VAL A 209 8.76 2.74 -12.03
CA VAL A 209 8.43 1.32 -12.32
C VAL A 209 7.11 0.91 -11.68
N ILE A 210 6.83 1.33 -10.43
CA ILE A 210 5.58 0.99 -9.74
C ILE A 210 4.41 1.70 -10.42
N PHE A 211 4.58 2.99 -10.76
CA PHE A 211 3.58 3.78 -11.47
C PHE A 211 3.26 3.16 -12.84
N LEU A 212 4.26 2.93 -13.69
CA LEU A 212 4.05 2.34 -15.01
C LEU A 212 3.50 0.91 -14.92
N ALA A 213 3.95 0.09 -13.97
CA ALA A 213 3.38 -1.23 -13.76
C ALA A 213 1.90 -1.17 -13.35
N MET A 214 1.49 -0.14 -12.61
CA MET A 214 0.08 0.09 -12.27
C MET A 214 -0.74 0.51 -13.49
N VAL A 215 -0.25 1.50 -14.25
CA VAL A 215 -0.92 2.03 -15.46
C VAL A 215 -1.07 0.94 -16.53
N LEU A 216 -0.02 0.17 -16.76
CA LEU A 216 0.00 -0.93 -17.74
C LEU A 216 -0.63 -2.22 -17.22
N ARG A 217 -1.16 -2.21 -15.98
CA ARG A 217 -1.76 -3.38 -15.30
C ARG A 217 -0.84 -4.61 -15.29
N LEU A 218 0.46 -4.39 -15.13
CA LEU A 218 1.51 -5.41 -15.06
C LEU A 218 1.74 -5.88 -13.60
N ASN A 219 2.52 -6.95 -13.44
CA ASN A 219 2.94 -7.41 -12.12
C ASN A 219 3.99 -6.46 -11.53
N LYS A 220 3.60 -5.74 -10.46
CA LYS A 220 4.42 -4.69 -9.81
C LYS A 220 5.64 -5.27 -9.10
N VAL A 221 5.52 -6.46 -8.52
CA VAL A 221 6.60 -7.12 -7.78
C VAL A 221 7.70 -7.56 -8.73
N ILE A 222 7.33 -8.20 -9.84
CA ILE A 222 8.28 -8.60 -10.89
C ILE A 222 8.97 -7.37 -11.50
N ALA A 223 8.20 -6.34 -11.87
CA ALA A 223 8.77 -5.14 -12.46
C ALA A 223 9.74 -4.43 -11.50
N PHE A 224 9.37 -4.28 -10.24
CA PHE A 224 10.24 -3.70 -9.21
C PHE A 224 11.50 -4.55 -8.96
N ALA A 225 11.39 -5.88 -8.87
CA ALA A 225 12.56 -6.73 -8.68
C ALA A 225 13.59 -6.57 -9.80
N PHE A 226 13.13 -6.54 -11.05
CA PHE A 226 14.01 -6.39 -12.22
C PHE A 226 14.49 -4.96 -12.46
N SER A 227 13.84 -3.92 -11.91
CA SER A 227 14.37 -2.55 -11.98
C SER A 227 15.56 -2.30 -11.06
N ASN A 228 15.78 -3.16 -10.05
CA ASN A 228 16.92 -3.07 -9.15
C ASN A 228 18.21 -3.70 -9.73
N ILE A 229 18.33 -3.79 -11.05
CA ILE A 229 19.55 -4.25 -11.73
C ILE A 229 20.75 -3.30 -11.49
N SER A 230 20.46 -2.01 -11.28
CA SER A 230 21.45 -0.95 -11.07
C SER A 230 21.91 -0.84 -9.60
N ILE A 231 22.33 -1.95 -9.01
CA ILE A 231 22.96 -1.97 -7.68
C ILE A 231 24.31 -1.25 -7.72
N PRO A 232 24.80 -0.64 -6.62
CA PRO A 232 26.02 0.18 -6.63
C PRO A 232 27.25 -0.46 -7.29
N PRO A 233 27.55 -1.77 -7.09
CA PRO A 233 28.66 -2.42 -7.77
C PRO A 233 28.48 -2.55 -9.29
N MET A 234 27.23 -2.57 -9.78
CA MET A 234 26.92 -2.68 -11.21
C MET A 234 26.94 -1.34 -11.94
N ILE A 235 26.87 -0.22 -11.21
CA ILE A 235 26.79 1.12 -11.82
C ILE A 235 27.95 1.39 -12.79
N PRO A 236 29.24 1.19 -12.44
CA PRO A 236 30.34 1.46 -13.38
C PRO A 236 30.23 0.64 -14.67
N PHE A 237 29.80 -0.62 -14.58
CA PHE A 237 29.59 -1.49 -15.73
C PHE A 237 28.43 -1.03 -16.60
N ILE A 238 27.32 -0.59 -15.99
CA ILE A 238 26.15 -0.08 -16.71
C ILE A 238 26.50 1.24 -17.41
N LEU A 239 27.23 2.13 -16.75
CA LEU A 239 27.71 3.38 -17.35
C LEU A 239 28.63 3.10 -18.55
N TYR A 240 29.60 2.20 -18.37
CA TYR A 240 30.52 1.80 -19.44
C TYR A 240 29.79 1.14 -20.63
N ALA A 241 28.90 0.19 -20.37
CA ALA A 241 28.10 -0.45 -21.43
C ALA A 241 27.19 0.56 -22.14
N SER A 242 26.65 1.52 -21.40
CA SER A 242 25.84 2.60 -21.97
C SER A 242 26.68 3.48 -22.90
N THR A 243 27.88 3.88 -22.51
CA THR A 243 28.73 4.73 -23.38
C THR A 243 29.21 3.97 -24.62
N LEU A 244 29.56 2.69 -24.50
CA LEU A 244 29.87 1.84 -25.66
C LEU A 244 28.69 1.74 -26.63
N MET A 245 27.49 1.51 -26.12
CA MET A 245 26.27 1.49 -26.93
C MET A 245 26.00 2.86 -27.57
N GLY A 246 26.22 3.95 -26.84
CA GLY A 246 26.07 5.30 -27.35
C GLY A 246 27.03 5.61 -28.49
N ASN A 247 28.31 5.23 -28.35
CA ASN A 247 29.32 5.35 -29.39
C ASN A 247 28.92 4.56 -30.65
N PHE A 248 28.45 3.33 -30.47
CA PHE A 248 27.97 2.49 -31.56
C PHE A 248 26.79 3.11 -32.31
N VAL A 249 25.78 3.62 -31.58
CA VAL A 249 24.58 4.24 -32.16
C VAL A 249 24.88 5.58 -32.85
N LEU A 250 25.80 6.37 -32.29
CA LEU A 250 26.17 7.68 -32.81
C LEU A 250 27.30 7.66 -33.85
N GLY A 251 27.94 6.50 -34.08
CA GLY A 251 29.10 6.38 -34.96
C GLY A 251 30.33 7.14 -34.47
N GLN A 252 30.47 7.35 -33.16
CA GLN A 252 31.59 8.06 -32.55
C GLN A 252 32.69 7.09 -32.13
N GLN A 253 33.95 7.39 -32.44
CA GLN A 253 35.12 6.64 -31.95
C GLN A 253 35.76 7.35 -30.75
N MET A 254 35.04 7.42 -29.64
CA MET A 254 35.61 7.89 -28.37
C MET A 254 36.06 6.68 -27.56
N GLU A 255 37.36 6.54 -27.32
CA GLU A 255 37.89 5.51 -26.43
C GLU A 255 37.63 5.91 -24.97
N TYR A 256 36.68 5.23 -24.33
CA TYR A 256 36.50 5.30 -22.89
C TYR A 256 37.21 4.12 -22.25
N SER A 257 38.01 4.37 -21.22
CA SER A 257 38.56 3.31 -20.38
C SER A 257 37.59 3.01 -19.24
N PHE A 258 37.53 1.75 -18.79
CA PHE A 258 36.73 1.37 -17.63
C PHE A 258 37.18 2.10 -16.35
N SER A 259 38.46 2.50 -16.28
CA SER A 259 39.01 3.32 -15.18
C SER A 259 38.30 4.66 -15.02
N ASP A 260 37.78 5.23 -16.11
CA ASP A 260 37.18 6.57 -16.13
C ASP A 260 35.85 6.61 -15.37
N PHE A 261 35.18 5.46 -15.27
CA PHE A 261 33.91 5.29 -14.55
C PHE A 261 34.07 4.89 -13.09
N THR A 262 35.25 4.41 -12.69
CA THR A 262 35.52 4.00 -11.30
C THR A 262 36.23 5.08 -10.49
N GLN A 263 37.07 5.90 -11.10
CA GLN A 263 37.89 6.89 -10.39
C GLN A 263 37.37 8.33 -10.49
N ASN A 264 36.90 8.76 -11.66
CA ASN A 264 36.67 10.19 -11.95
C ASN A 264 35.21 10.55 -12.29
N PHE A 265 34.31 9.56 -12.36
CA PHE A 265 32.89 9.74 -12.73
C PHE A 265 32.71 10.60 -14.00
N GLU A 266 33.61 10.50 -14.99
CA GLU A 266 33.62 11.41 -16.15
C GLU A 266 32.49 11.20 -17.17
N PHE A 267 31.43 10.46 -16.81
CA PHE A 267 30.28 10.18 -17.68
C PHE A 267 29.57 11.46 -18.17
N TYR A 268 29.72 12.58 -17.46
CA TYR A 268 29.16 13.89 -17.84
C TYR A 268 29.87 14.52 -19.04
N LYS A 269 31.11 14.13 -19.37
CA LYS A 269 31.88 14.71 -20.49
C LYS A 269 31.16 14.56 -21.83
N ASN A 270 30.39 13.50 -22.04
CA ASN A 270 29.50 13.32 -23.20
C ASN A 270 28.14 12.79 -22.76
N LEU A 271 27.39 13.63 -22.05
CA LEU A 271 26.04 13.33 -21.56
C LEU A 271 25.10 12.85 -22.68
N ARG A 272 25.24 13.39 -23.90
CA ARG A 272 24.44 12.97 -25.06
C ARG A 272 24.68 11.50 -25.42
N THR A 273 25.95 11.11 -25.54
CA THR A 273 26.35 9.73 -25.88
C THR A 273 25.89 8.77 -24.80
N TYR A 274 26.06 9.13 -23.53
CA TYR A 274 25.57 8.35 -22.40
C TYR A 274 24.05 8.18 -22.43
N ILE A 275 23.26 9.25 -22.56
CA ILE A 275 21.79 9.17 -22.54
C ILE A 275 21.27 8.30 -23.68
N ILE A 276 21.75 8.53 -24.92
CA ILE A 276 21.33 7.76 -26.10
C ILE A 276 21.73 6.29 -25.93
N GLY A 277 22.94 6.05 -25.44
CA GLY A 277 23.47 4.73 -25.19
C GLY A 277 22.71 3.98 -24.10
N SER A 278 22.37 4.62 -22.98
CA SER A 278 21.59 4.01 -21.90
C SER A 278 20.18 3.65 -22.33
N PHE A 279 19.48 4.52 -23.06
CA PHE A 279 18.15 4.16 -23.58
C PHE A 279 18.22 3.04 -24.61
N SER A 280 19.21 3.05 -25.51
CA SER A 280 19.40 1.99 -26.50
C SER A 280 19.71 0.66 -25.84
N LEU A 281 20.62 0.65 -24.86
CA LEU A 281 20.95 -0.51 -24.04
C LEU A 281 19.73 -1.02 -23.28
N ALA A 282 18.97 -0.12 -22.65
CA ALA A 282 17.78 -0.45 -21.90
C ALA A 282 16.70 -1.11 -22.78
N ILE A 283 16.47 -0.59 -24.00
CA ILE A 283 15.50 -1.18 -24.95
C ILE A 283 15.93 -2.58 -25.35
N ILE A 284 17.19 -2.75 -25.77
CA ILE A 284 17.71 -4.05 -26.22
C ILE A 284 17.65 -5.07 -25.08
N ALA A 285 18.14 -4.69 -23.89
CA ALA A 285 18.09 -5.55 -22.72
C ALA A 285 16.65 -5.90 -22.34
N ALA A 286 15.72 -4.94 -22.33
CA ALA A 286 14.32 -5.19 -22.01
C ALA A 286 13.67 -6.19 -22.96
N VAL A 287 13.95 -6.09 -24.27
CA VAL A 287 13.47 -7.06 -25.28
C VAL A 287 14.07 -8.44 -25.02
N CYS A 288 15.40 -8.53 -24.86
CA CYS A 288 16.10 -9.79 -24.63
C CYS A 288 15.62 -10.51 -23.36
N PHE A 289 15.62 -9.81 -22.21
CA PHE A 289 15.17 -10.36 -20.93
C PHE A 289 13.65 -10.64 -20.91
N GLY A 290 12.85 -9.82 -21.61
CA GLY A 290 11.42 -10.07 -21.79
C GLY A 290 11.15 -11.37 -22.56
N ILE A 291 11.84 -11.58 -23.69
CA ILE A 291 11.71 -12.82 -24.49
C ILE A 291 12.19 -14.03 -23.68
N LEU A 292 13.35 -13.94 -23.03
CA LEU A 292 13.88 -15.00 -22.18
C LEU A 292 12.92 -15.34 -21.03
N GLY A 293 12.36 -14.32 -20.39
CA GLY A 293 11.34 -14.46 -19.35
C GLY A 293 10.08 -15.15 -19.88
N TYR A 294 9.59 -14.76 -21.06
CA TYR A 294 8.43 -15.39 -21.71
C TYR A 294 8.66 -16.88 -21.98
N ILE A 295 9.82 -17.24 -22.55
CA ILE A 295 10.20 -18.62 -22.83
C ILE A 295 10.26 -19.42 -21.52
N THR A 296 10.95 -18.90 -20.51
CA THR A 296 11.10 -19.55 -19.20
C THR A 296 9.74 -19.82 -18.55
N PHE A 297 8.86 -18.82 -18.45
CA PHE A 297 7.53 -18.99 -17.86
C PHE A 297 6.61 -19.87 -18.70
N LYS A 298 6.73 -19.86 -20.03
CA LYS A 298 5.95 -20.73 -20.91
C LYS A 298 6.35 -22.20 -20.74
N ILE A 299 7.64 -22.49 -20.60
CA ILE A 299 8.15 -23.84 -20.30
C ILE A 299 7.69 -24.28 -18.92
N PHE A 300 7.85 -23.42 -17.91
CA PHE A 300 7.48 -23.74 -16.53
C PHE A 300 5.97 -24.04 -16.37
N ASN A 301 5.10 -23.23 -16.97
CA ASN A 301 3.65 -23.46 -16.97
C ASN A 301 3.26 -24.77 -17.68
N ARG A 302 4.07 -25.27 -18.62
CA ARG A 302 3.81 -26.54 -19.32
C ARG A 302 4.19 -27.75 -18.47
N ILE A 303 5.20 -27.63 -17.61
CA ILE A 303 5.71 -28.71 -16.75
C ILE A 303 4.86 -28.87 -15.47
N GLN A 304 4.30 -27.77 -14.96
CA GLN A 304 3.50 -27.76 -13.73
C GLN A 304 2.30 -28.74 -13.70
N PRO A 305 1.50 -28.91 -14.77
CA PRO A 305 0.45 -29.92 -14.79
C PRO A 305 0.97 -31.37 -14.91
N ALA A 306 2.20 -31.58 -15.42
CA ALA A 306 2.78 -32.92 -15.54
C ALA A 306 3.30 -33.47 -14.19
N LEU A 307 3.71 -32.60 -13.26
CA LEU A 307 4.18 -32.96 -11.92
C LEU A 307 3.06 -33.14 -10.89
N LYS A 308 1.83 -32.68 -11.19
CA LYS A 308 0.66 -32.90 -10.32
C LYS A 308 -0.12 -34.18 -10.65
N ASN A 309 0.18 -34.81 -11.79
CA ASN A 309 -0.54 -35.97 -12.32
C ASN A 309 0.33 -37.23 -12.42
N GLY A 310 1.50 -37.26 -11.78
CA GLY A 310 2.37 -38.43 -11.63
C GLY A 310 2.83 -38.56 -10.19
#